data_AF-A0A6C2CAJ3-F1
#
_entry.id   AF-A0A6C2CAJ3-F1
#
_cell.length_a   1.000
_cell.length_b   1.000
_cell.length_c   1.000
_cell.angle_alpha   90.00
_cell.angle_beta   90.00
_cell.angle_gamma   90.00
#
_symmetry.space_group_name_H-M   'P 1'
#
loop_
_entity.id
_entity.type
_entity.pdbx_description
1 polymer ?
#
loop_
_entity_poly.entity_id
_entity_poly.type
_entity_poly.pdbx_seq_one_letter_code
_entity_poly.pdbx_strand_id
1 'polypeptide(L)'
;MIKTVVSVRDLGINDGKHFYTLMNSDEVIERGSLQTLVNKEKGILSLYMGDQERHYNSEVKAEISINSATNEKVGFKIKDGNTKVIVYFMNEK
;
A
#
# COMPACT_ATOMS: atom_id res chain seq x y z
N MET A 1 -9.30 -14.88 0.92
CA MET A 1 -8.25 -13.84 0.89
C MET A 1 -7.06 -14.33 1.69
N ILE A 2 -5.90 -14.44 1.06
CA ILE A 2 -4.64 -14.80 1.75
C ILE A 2 -3.98 -13.50 2.20
N LYS A 3 -3.48 -13.48 3.44
CA LYS A 3 -2.75 -12.36 4.03
C LYS A 3 -1.32 -12.80 4.31
N THR A 4 -0.37 -12.10 3.72
CA THR A 4 1.06 -12.37 3.90
C THR A 4 1.77 -11.09 4.31
N VAL A 5 2.56 -11.15 5.39
CA VAL A 5 3.37 -10.02 5.84
C VAL A 5 4.73 -10.10 5.15
N VAL A 6 5.09 -9.03 4.42
CA VAL A 6 6.37 -8.90 3.72
C VAL A 6 7.01 -7.55 4.01
N SER A 7 8.27 -7.38 3.66
CA SER A 7 8.90 -6.05 3.63
C SER A 7 8.43 -5.25 2.42
N VAL A 8 8.48 -3.92 2.49
CA VAL A 8 8.13 -3.02 1.38
C VAL A 8 8.91 -3.35 0.10
N ARG A 9 10.20 -3.72 0.20
CA ARG A 9 10.99 -4.12 -0.99
C ARG A 9 10.42 -5.36 -1.70
N ASP A 10 9.73 -6.22 -0.97
CA ASP A 10 9.20 -7.49 -1.46
C ASP A 10 7.70 -7.37 -1.82
N LEU A 11 7.12 -6.17 -1.72
CA LEU A 11 5.72 -5.91 -2.12
C LEU A 11 5.48 -6.22 -3.60
N GLY A 12 6.51 -6.08 -4.44
CA GLY A 12 6.40 -6.19 -5.89
C GLY A 12 5.35 -5.22 -6.44
N ILE A 13 5.37 -3.99 -5.92
CA ILE A 13 4.56 -2.86 -6.39
C ILE A 13 5.37 -2.05 -7.42
N ASN A 14 4.68 -1.52 -8.41
CA ASN A 14 5.22 -0.59 -9.39
C ASN A 14 4.62 0.80 -9.18
N ASP A 15 5.28 1.80 -9.75
CA ASP A 15 4.75 3.15 -9.82
C ASP A 15 3.38 3.14 -10.51
N GLY A 16 2.42 3.85 -9.94
CA GLY A 16 1.07 3.86 -10.50
C GLY A 16 0.04 4.52 -9.59
N LYS A 17 -1.15 4.72 -10.16
CA LYS A 17 -2.32 5.27 -9.45
C LYS A 17 -3.15 4.13 -8.87
N HIS A 18 -3.56 4.30 -7.62
CA HIS A 18 -4.29 3.31 -6.84
C HIS A 18 -5.42 3.96 -6.06
N PHE A 19 -6.32 3.16 -5.51
CA PHE A 19 -7.24 3.65 -4.47
C PHE A 19 -6.66 3.40 -3.09
N TYR A 20 -7.06 4.21 -2.11
CA TYR A 20 -6.69 3.96 -0.73
C TYR A 20 -7.82 4.22 0.26
N THR A 21 -7.61 3.67 1.45
CA THR A 21 -8.37 4.00 2.66
C THR A 21 -7.37 4.27 3.77
N LEU A 22 -7.45 5.45 4.37
CA LEU A 22 -6.72 5.79 5.59
C LEU A 22 -7.61 5.52 6.78
N MET A 23 -7.11 4.75 7.74
CA MET A 23 -7.82 4.41 8.97
C MET A 23 -7.03 4.84 10.20
N ASN A 24 -7.73 5.22 11.26
CA ASN A 24 -7.19 5.34 12.62
C ASN A 24 -7.89 4.31 13.49
N SER A 25 -7.11 3.38 14.05
CA SER A 25 -7.66 2.17 14.67
C SER A 25 -8.60 1.42 13.73
N ASP A 26 -9.91 1.55 13.89
CA ASP A 26 -10.95 0.93 13.07
C ASP A 26 -11.88 1.95 12.39
N GLU A 27 -11.65 3.25 12.59
CA GLU A 27 -12.39 4.32 11.95
C GLU A 27 -11.74 4.70 10.62
N VAL A 28 -12.57 4.89 9.58
CA VAL A 28 -12.11 5.39 8.29
C VAL A 28 -12.03 6.91 8.35
N ILE A 29 -10.81 7.44 8.23
CA ILE A 29 -10.56 8.89 8.21
C ILE A 29 -10.78 9.43 6.80
N GLU A 30 -10.29 8.69 5.80
CA GLU A 30 -10.25 9.19 4.43
C GLU A 30 -10.26 8.04 3.42
N ARG A 31 -10.83 8.32 2.25
CA ARG A 31 -10.74 7.46 1.06
C ARG A 31 -10.46 8.33 -0.15
N GLY A 32 -9.65 7.82 -1.07
CA GLY A 32 -9.33 8.57 -2.28
C GLY A 32 -8.46 7.79 -3.24
N SER A 33 -7.87 8.50 -4.19
CA SER A 33 -6.80 7.98 -5.05
C SER A 33 -5.43 8.38 -4.49
N LEU A 34 -4.44 7.51 -4.65
CA LEU A 34 -3.05 7.83 -4.39
C LEU A 34 -2.16 7.50 -5.59
N GLN A 35 -0.98 8.10 -5.62
CA GLN A 35 0.11 7.73 -6.51
C GLN A 35 1.21 7.03 -5.70
N THR A 36 1.74 5.94 -6.24
CA THR A 36 2.92 5.25 -5.71
C THR A 36 4.15 5.62 -6.52
N LEU A 37 5.28 5.77 -5.84
CA LEU A 37 6.61 5.92 -6.44
C LEU A 37 7.61 5.04 -5.68
N VAL A 38 8.32 4.18 -6.41
CA VAL A 38 9.26 3.19 -5.86
C VAL A 38 10.68 3.57 -6.25
N ASN A 39 11.43 4.09 -5.30
CA ASN A 39 12.87 4.25 -5.47
C ASN A 39 13.58 2.93 -5.10
N LYS A 40 13.90 2.13 -6.11
CA LYS A 40 14.55 0.82 -5.93
C LYS A 40 15.97 0.91 -5.37
N GLU A 41 16.73 1.94 -5.76
CA GLU A 41 18.11 2.15 -5.30
C GLU A 41 18.17 2.48 -3.82
N LYS A 42 17.27 3.36 -3.37
CA LYS A 42 17.18 3.78 -1.96
C LYS A 42 16.28 2.84 -1.13
N GLY A 43 15.56 1.93 -1.77
CA GLY A 43 14.58 1.06 -1.13
C GLY A 43 13.47 1.86 -0.45
N ILE A 44 12.91 2.86 -1.11
CA ILE A 44 11.85 3.73 -0.56
C ILE A 44 10.58 3.59 -1.40
N LEU A 45 9.45 3.36 -0.73
CA LEU A 45 8.12 3.51 -1.28
C LEU A 45 7.54 4.85 -0.82
N SER A 46 7.16 5.70 -1.76
CA SER A 46 6.47 6.96 -1.48
C SER A 46 5.01 6.85 -1.93
N LEU A 47 4.10 7.28 -1.06
CA LEU A 47 2.66 7.37 -1.31
C LEU A 47 2.24 8.84 -1.30
N TYR A 48 1.65 9.29 -2.39
CA TYR A 48 1.12 10.65 -2.54
C TYR A 48 -0.41 10.61 -2.52
N MET A 49 -1.00 11.20 -1.50
CA MET A 49 -2.45 11.21 -1.21
C MET A 49 -2.92 12.68 -1.18
N GLY A 50 -3.17 13.25 -2.36
CA GLY A 50 -3.41 14.70 -2.48
C GLY A 50 -2.16 15.49 -2.07
N ASP A 51 -2.31 16.38 -1.07
CA ASP A 51 -1.21 17.18 -0.52
C ASP A 51 -0.39 16.43 0.54
N GLN A 52 -0.79 15.22 0.92
CA GLN A 52 -0.06 14.40 1.89
C GLN A 52 0.91 13.44 1.21
N GLU A 53 2.10 13.32 1.77
CA GLU A 53 3.12 12.37 1.34
C GLU A 53 3.53 11.48 2.51
N ARG A 54 3.68 10.18 2.25
CA ARG A 54 4.24 9.22 3.21
C ARG A 54 5.34 8.41 2.56
N HIS A 55 6.45 8.25 3.28
CA HIS A 55 7.60 7.48 2.83
C HIS A 55 7.83 6.29 3.75
N TYR A 56 8.01 5.13 3.13
CA TYR A 56 8.30 3.89 3.83
C TYR A 56 9.62 3.34 3.33
N ASN A 57 10.53 3.07 4.26
CA ASN A 57 11.78 2.38 3.95
C ASN A 57 11.50 0.91 3.60
N SER A 58 12.52 0.26 3.04
CA SER A 58 12.44 -1.12 2.54
C SER A 58 12.12 -2.16 3.61
N GLU A 59 12.43 -1.87 4.87
CA GLU A 59 12.28 -2.78 6.01
C GLU A 59 10.88 -2.74 6.62
N VAL A 60 10.13 -1.66 6.39
CA VAL A 60 8.74 -1.52 6.83
C VAL A 60 7.94 -2.74 6.39
N LYS A 61 7.17 -3.28 7.33
CA LYS A 61 6.33 -4.44 7.09
C LYS A 61 4.97 -4.02 6.53
N ALA A 62 4.57 -4.70 5.47
CA ALA A 62 3.29 -4.53 4.80
C ALA A 62 2.56 -5.88 4.74
N GLU A 63 1.25 -5.86 4.94
CA GLU A 63 0.38 -7.02 4.74
C GLU A 63 -0.17 -6.98 3.32
N ILE A 64 0.24 -7.91 2.46
CA ILE A 64 -0.32 -8.07 1.11
C ILE A 64 -1.65 -8.80 1.23
N SER A 65 -2.65 -8.30 0.50
CA SER A 65 -3.91 -8.98 0.27
C SER A 65 -3.89 -9.63 -1.11
N ILE A 66 -4.16 -10.94 -1.15
CA ILE A 66 -4.23 -11.73 -2.39
C ILE A 66 -5.63 -12.32 -2.55
N ASN A 67 -6.20 -12.18 -3.76
CA ASN A 67 -7.42 -12.87 -4.13
C ASN A 67 -7.15 -14.38 -4.21
N SER A 68 -7.80 -15.17 -3.35
CA SER A 68 -7.56 -16.62 -3.28
C SER A 68 -8.10 -17.40 -4.49
N ALA A 69 -9.01 -16.82 -5.28
CA ALA A 69 -9.56 -17.49 -6.46
C ALA A 69 -8.69 -17.30 -7.71
N THR A 70 -8.11 -16.11 -7.89
CA THR A 70 -7.30 -15.75 -9.08
C THR A 70 -5.80 -15.71 -8.81
N ASN A 71 -5.39 -15.78 -7.54
CA ASN A 71 -4.01 -15.57 -7.07
C ASN A 71 -3.44 -14.18 -7.41
N GLU A 72 -4.30 -13.21 -7.74
CA GLU A 72 -3.90 -11.85 -8.04
C GLU A 72 -3.72 -11.03 -6.76
N LYS A 73 -2.70 -10.17 -6.73
CA LYS A 73 -2.55 -9.19 -5.65
C LYS A 73 -3.64 -8.13 -5.79
N VAL A 74 -4.42 -7.91 -4.74
CA VAL A 74 -5.49 -6.90 -4.73
C VAL A 74 -5.07 -5.60 -4.07
N GLY A 75 -3.98 -5.63 -3.29
CA GLY A 75 -3.52 -4.48 -2.55
C GLY A 75 -2.62 -4.83 -1.39
N PHE A 76 -2.31 -3.85 -0.56
CA PHE A 76 -1.50 -4.03 0.63
C PHE A 76 -1.92 -3.05 1.74
N LYS A 77 -1.46 -3.32 2.95
CA LYS A 77 -1.72 -2.50 4.13
C LYS A 77 -0.42 -2.23 4.89
N ILE A 78 -0.15 -0.98 5.21
CA ILE A 78 0.96 -0.55 6.07
C ILE A 78 0.40 0.09 7.33
N LYS A 79 0.95 -0.29 8.49
CA LYS A 79 0.67 0.37 9.77
C LYS A 79 1.72 1.45 10.00
N ASP A 80 1.26 2.65 10.32
CA ASP A 80 2.09 3.83 10.57
C ASP A 80 1.58 4.53 11.85
N GLY A 81 2.24 4.22 12.96
CA GLY A 81 1.79 4.60 14.30
C GLY A 81 0.38 4.07 14.61
N ASN A 82 -0.54 4.99 14.90
CA ASN A 82 -1.96 4.69 15.15
C ASN A 82 -2.80 4.59 13.87
N THR A 83 -2.21 4.95 12.73
CA THR A 83 -2.88 4.90 11.44
C THR A 83 -2.54 3.65 10.65
N LYS A 84 -3.44 3.28 9.74
CA LYS A 84 -3.24 2.21 8.78
C LYS A 84 -3.60 2.76 7.40
N VAL A 85 -2.68 2.62 6.45
CA VAL A 85 -2.95 2.92 5.03
C VAL A 85 -3.22 1.61 4.33
N ILE A 86 -4.41 1.47 3.74
CA ILE A 86 -4.78 0.34 2.90
C ILE A 86 -4.80 0.83 1.46
N VAL A 87 -4.02 0.19 0.60
CA VAL A 87 -3.92 0.52 -0.82
C VAL A 87 -4.52 -0.62 -1.63
N TYR A 88 -5.39 -0.28 -2.58
CA TYR A 88 -6.03 -1.22 -3.49
C TYR A 88 -5.48 -0.99 -4.89
N PHE A 89 -4.90 -2.04 -5.48
CA PHE A 89 -4.35 -1.96 -6.82
C PHE A 89 -5.47 -1.76 -7.83
N MET A 90 -5.30 -0.77 -8.71
CA MET A 90 -6.16 -0.69 -9.87
C MET A 90 -5.67 -1.73 -10.88
N ASN A 91 -6.52 -2.70 -11.22
CA ASN A 91 -6.28 -3.51 -12.40
C ASN A 91 -6.46 -2.59 -13.61
N GLU A 92 -5.36 -2.24 -14.27
CA GLU A 92 -5.42 -1.71 -15.62
C GLU A 92 -6.03 -2.82 -16.49
N LYS A 93 -7.26 -2.60 -16.96
CA LYS A 93 -7.92 -3.44 -17.97
C LYS A 93 -7.40 -3.09 -19.35
#